data_AF-A0A954VI17-F1
#
_entry.id   AF-A0A954VI17-F1
#
_cell.length_a   1.000
_cell.length_b   1.000
_cell.length_c   1.000
_cell.angle_alpha   90.00
_cell.angle_beta   90.00
_cell.angle_gamma   90.00
#
_symmetry.space_group_name_H-M   'P 1'
#
loop_
_entity.id
_entity.type
_entity.pdbx_description
1 polymer ?
#
loop_
_entity_poly.entity_id
_entity_poly.type
_entity_poly.pdbx_seq_one_letter_code
_entity_poly.pdbx_strand_id
1 'polypeptide(L)'
;MNNERLKTVDDDCRDIERRLMLFGKAIECNLSITDRVLEQLSSESVAQPGTGALQGSHSGSLTRRGSLKTLQKLSVGALAATVLLALLSTVADSRLTFAQVVDSMQKATSCSYDIRMGMRNSETFHVPELTGKFYWQAPDQFRSEDYLLQNDGVPDSLSKEINIFSRSEKGIALNTKEKTYSETLPFGGRMSPLMALQNLSDFEAAASKNLGSRVINGIPCTGFELAMEVVDPDSGDGGKLEAWIDNHTRLPQQVSISMFDSFIPVDLVFENFQWNEPLDEELFSVVPPTGYSLRKVEANQKRSHEEIVGGIVDAFRLYAELSGGQYPQVKVIYGDVMLDDLYRFAGISLEQYMAAINKDNELIVKDKELWDKYSRISESTRDWAELNAIMSHDASALYNGMTVAPTDKEKVLFNWRRVDGKDQVIYGDLRVEVQSP
;
A
#
# COMPACT_ATOMS: atom_id res chain seq x y z
N MET A 1 -12.40 51.24 -11.33
CA MET A 1 -13.09 50.06 -10.76
C MET A 1 -13.14 48.91 -11.78
N ASN A 2 -12.00 48.48 -12.35
CA ASN A 2 -11.99 47.32 -13.26
C ASN A 2 -10.69 46.49 -13.19
N ASN A 3 -9.92 46.61 -12.09
CA ASN A 3 -8.64 45.91 -11.90
C ASN A 3 -8.62 44.91 -10.72
N GLU A 4 -9.74 44.72 -10.02
CA GLU A 4 -9.83 43.74 -8.91
C GLU A 4 -10.39 42.37 -9.34
N ARG A 5 -10.81 42.21 -10.60
CA ARG A 5 -11.37 40.95 -11.12
C ARG A 5 -10.40 40.02 -11.85
N LEU A 6 -9.12 40.40 -11.96
CA LEU A 6 -8.08 39.60 -12.61
C LEU A 6 -7.15 38.89 -11.61
N LYS A 7 -7.44 38.99 -10.31
CA LYS A 7 -6.67 38.32 -9.25
C LYS A 7 -7.24 36.97 -8.80
N THR A 8 -8.43 36.58 -9.26
CA THR A 8 -9.08 35.32 -8.84
C THR A 8 -8.74 34.14 -9.75
N VAL A 9 -8.43 34.38 -11.03
CA VAL A 9 -8.15 33.31 -12.00
C VAL A 9 -6.80 32.61 -11.76
N ASP A 10 -5.84 33.30 -11.12
CA ASP A 10 -4.52 32.73 -10.78
C ASP A 10 -4.52 31.95 -9.46
N ASP A 11 -5.55 32.14 -8.62
CA ASP A 11 -5.79 31.37 -7.41
C ASP A 11 -6.60 30.08 -7.71
N ASP A 12 -7.47 30.10 -8.73
CA ASP A 12 -8.27 28.94 -9.16
C ASP A 12 -7.42 27.86 -9.88
N CYS A 13 -6.40 28.25 -10.68
CA CYS A 13 -5.43 27.28 -11.23
C CYS A 13 -4.61 26.57 -10.14
N ARG A 14 -4.34 27.24 -9.02
CA ARG A 14 -3.64 26.64 -7.88
C ARG A 14 -4.53 25.69 -7.10
N ASP A 15 -5.84 25.88 -7.11
CA ASP A 15 -6.79 24.95 -6.47
C ASP A 15 -6.89 23.64 -7.26
N ILE A 16 -6.81 23.70 -8.59
CA ILE A 16 -6.80 22.52 -9.45
C ILE A 16 -5.50 21.73 -9.32
N GLU A 17 -4.34 22.40 -9.34
CA GLU A 17 -3.05 21.77 -9.03
C GLU A 17 -3.05 21.23 -7.59
N ARG A 18 -3.68 21.92 -6.64
CA ARG A 18 -3.81 21.45 -5.25
C ARG A 18 -4.74 20.24 -5.13
N ARG A 19 -5.78 20.13 -5.95
CA ARG A 19 -6.72 19.00 -5.96
C ARG A 19 -6.19 17.81 -6.74
N LEU A 20 -5.44 18.03 -7.83
CA LEU A 20 -4.64 17.00 -8.49
C LEU A 20 -3.43 16.60 -7.65
N MET A 21 -2.89 17.48 -6.80
CA MET A 21 -1.90 17.15 -5.77
C MET A 21 -2.56 16.52 -4.54
N LEU A 22 -3.85 16.73 -4.26
CA LEU A 22 -4.59 15.99 -3.24
C LEU A 22 -5.03 14.62 -3.76
N PHE A 23 -5.30 14.50 -5.06
CA PHE A 23 -5.48 13.24 -5.76
C PHE A 23 -4.13 12.51 -5.89
N GLY A 24 -3.06 13.24 -6.20
CA GLY A 24 -1.66 12.81 -6.20
C GLY A 24 -1.15 12.44 -4.81
N LYS A 25 -1.58 13.14 -3.75
CA LYS A 25 -1.34 12.77 -2.35
C LYS A 25 -2.26 11.66 -1.88
N ALA A 26 -3.47 11.55 -2.41
CA ALA A 26 -4.30 10.36 -2.27
C ALA A 26 -3.67 9.19 -3.02
N ILE A 27 -2.83 9.45 -4.05
CA ILE A 27 -2.00 8.47 -4.75
C ILE A 27 -0.71 8.17 -3.97
N GLU A 28 -0.07 9.14 -3.31
CA GLU A 28 0.96 8.89 -2.28
C GLU A 28 0.34 8.15 -1.08
N CYS A 29 -0.95 8.35 -0.81
CA CYS A 29 -1.76 7.53 0.08
C CYS A 29 -2.36 6.30 -0.64
N ASN A 30 -2.12 6.04 -1.94
CA ASN A 30 -2.41 4.78 -2.65
C ASN A 30 -1.13 3.97 -2.91
N LEU A 31 0.05 4.51 -2.59
CA LEU A 31 1.10 3.67 -2.01
C LEU A 31 0.53 2.88 -0.82
N SER A 32 -0.61 3.29 -0.23
CA SER A 32 -1.38 2.44 0.66
C SER A 32 -1.87 1.14 0.08
N ILE A 33 -1.92 0.86 -1.23
CA ILE A 33 -2.18 -0.52 -1.68
C ILE A 33 -0.96 -1.42 -1.43
N THR A 34 0.23 -0.83 -1.51
CA THR A 34 1.46 -1.51 -1.09
C THR A 34 1.53 -1.53 0.44
N ASP A 35 1.18 -0.42 1.13
CA ASP A 35 1.07 -0.35 2.59
C ASP A 35 -0.04 -1.22 3.18
N ARG A 36 -1.08 -1.51 2.37
CA ARG A 36 -2.30 -2.27 2.70
C ARG A 36 -1.94 -3.64 3.22
N VAL A 37 -1.02 -4.27 2.49
CA VAL A 37 -0.52 -5.60 2.83
C VAL A 37 0.54 -5.55 3.94
N LEU A 38 1.22 -4.42 4.18
CA LEU A 38 2.29 -4.33 5.19
C LEU A 38 1.80 -4.52 6.62
N GLU A 39 0.68 -3.91 6.96
CA GLU A 39 0.26 -3.75 8.35
C GLU A 39 -0.57 -4.93 8.86
N GLN A 40 -1.34 -5.58 7.99
CA GLN A 40 -2.15 -6.74 8.35
C GLN A 40 -1.31 -7.95 8.79
N LEU A 41 -0.03 -8.01 8.41
CA LEU A 41 0.82 -9.18 8.60
C LEU A 41 1.87 -9.03 9.70
N SER A 42 2.18 -7.79 10.08
CA SER A 42 2.99 -7.53 11.27
C SER A 42 2.21 -7.86 12.56
N SER A 43 0.89 -7.66 12.54
CA SER A 43 0.01 -7.92 13.70
C SER A 43 -0.24 -9.40 13.99
N GLU A 44 -0.21 -10.29 12.97
CA GLU A 44 -0.47 -11.72 13.16
C GLU A 44 0.78 -12.54 13.58
N SER A 45 1.98 -11.96 13.48
CA SER A 45 3.27 -12.63 13.77
C SER A 45 3.68 -12.62 15.26
N VAL A 46 3.03 -11.83 16.13
CA VAL A 46 3.47 -11.62 17.53
C VAL A 46 2.83 -12.56 18.56
N ALA A 47 1.84 -13.38 18.18
CA ALA A 47 1.21 -14.31 19.12
C ALA A 47 1.90 -15.71 19.12
N GLN A 48 3.11 -15.82 19.67
CA GLN A 48 3.55 -17.12 20.19
C GLN A 48 2.96 -17.33 21.59
N PRO A 49 2.20 -18.42 21.84
CA PRO A 49 1.83 -18.79 23.19
C PRO A 49 3.10 -19.16 23.95
N GLY A 50 3.40 -18.41 25.02
CA GLY A 50 4.44 -18.76 25.97
C GLY A 50 4.26 -20.20 26.41
N THR A 51 5.22 -21.05 26.04
CA THR A 51 5.29 -22.44 26.50
C THR A 51 5.60 -22.41 27.99
N GLY A 52 4.56 -22.60 28.79
CA GLY A 52 4.68 -22.82 30.22
C GLY A 52 5.60 -24.00 30.51
N ALA A 53 6.68 -23.72 31.25
CA ALA A 53 7.62 -24.71 31.74
C ALA A 53 6.92 -25.68 32.71
N LEU A 54 6.80 -26.95 32.32
CA LEU A 54 6.58 -28.05 33.24
C LEU A 54 7.94 -28.63 33.65
N GLN A 55 8.35 -28.30 34.87
CA GLN A 55 9.40 -28.98 35.60
C GLN A 55 8.87 -30.35 36.05
N GLY A 56 9.54 -31.43 35.63
CA GLY A 56 9.16 -32.80 36.01
C GLY A 56 10.24 -33.83 35.69
N SER A 57 11.19 -33.91 36.61
CA SER A 57 12.18 -34.98 36.83
C SER A 57 11.78 -36.38 36.35
N HIS A 58 12.65 -37.04 35.56
CA HIS A 58 13.01 -38.44 35.79
C HIS A 58 14.37 -38.82 35.17
N SER A 59 15.21 -39.39 36.02
CA SER A 59 16.51 -39.99 35.71
C SER A 59 16.37 -41.28 34.91
N GLY A 60 17.31 -41.53 33.99
CA GLY A 60 17.49 -42.85 33.40
C GLY A 60 18.75 -42.94 32.55
N SER A 61 19.88 -43.21 33.20
CA SER A 61 21.11 -43.62 32.53
C SER A 61 20.94 -44.99 31.87
N LEU A 62 21.45 -45.18 30.65
CA LEU A 62 22.02 -46.46 30.23
C LEU A 62 22.92 -46.29 29.00
N THR A 63 24.18 -46.61 29.22
CA THR A 63 25.26 -46.77 28.25
C THR A 63 25.02 -47.99 27.35
N ARG A 64 25.27 -47.87 26.04
CA ARG A 64 25.83 -49.00 25.27
C ARG A 64 26.55 -48.56 24.00
N ARG A 65 27.88 -48.64 24.06
CA ARG A 65 28.78 -48.80 22.92
C ARG A 65 28.58 -50.20 22.32
N GLY A 66 28.51 -50.28 21.01
CA GLY A 66 28.60 -51.53 20.26
C GLY A 66 28.88 -51.23 18.80
N SER A 67 30.15 -51.35 18.39
CA SER A 67 30.53 -51.48 17.00
C SER A 67 30.16 -52.88 16.51
N LEU A 68 29.81 -53.02 15.23
CA LEU A 68 30.20 -54.16 14.41
C LEU A 68 29.94 -53.86 12.94
N LYS A 69 31.00 -54.02 12.16
CA LYS A 69 31.01 -54.06 10.69
C LYS A 69 30.23 -55.29 10.23
N THR A 70 29.37 -55.12 9.22
CA THR A 70 29.15 -56.19 8.23
C THR A 70 28.93 -55.59 6.86
N LEU A 71 29.76 -56.03 5.92
CA LEU A 71 29.79 -55.70 4.51
C LEU A 71 28.85 -56.65 3.73
N GLN A 72 28.44 -56.19 2.54
CA GLN A 72 28.00 -56.98 1.38
C GLN A 72 26.59 -57.59 1.37
N LYS A 73 25.68 -56.91 0.64
CA LYS A 73 25.17 -57.31 -0.69
C LYS A 73 23.99 -56.41 -1.05
N LEU A 74 24.27 -55.19 -1.51
CA LEU A 74 23.26 -54.40 -2.23
C LEU A 74 23.38 -54.75 -3.70
N SER A 75 22.40 -55.53 -4.12
CA SER A 75 22.05 -55.86 -5.49
C SER A 75 22.05 -54.63 -6.40
N VAL A 76 22.48 -54.84 -7.64
CA VAL A 76 22.37 -53.92 -8.79
C VAL A 76 20.95 -53.36 -9.00
N GLY A 77 19.92 -53.88 -8.32
CA GLY A 77 18.57 -53.33 -8.27
C GLY A 77 18.40 -52.01 -7.49
N ALA A 78 19.31 -51.64 -6.58
CA ALA A 78 19.20 -50.39 -5.82
C ALA A 78 19.52 -49.14 -6.66
N LEU A 79 20.38 -49.28 -7.68
CA LEU A 79 20.70 -48.22 -8.64
C LEU A 79 19.56 -47.98 -9.64
N ALA A 80 18.88 -49.04 -10.07
CA ALA A 80 17.70 -48.90 -10.94
C ALA A 80 16.53 -48.23 -10.19
N ALA A 81 16.31 -48.54 -8.91
CA ALA A 81 15.26 -47.93 -8.10
C ALA A 81 15.55 -46.45 -7.74
N THR A 82 16.81 -46.07 -7.52
CA THR A 82 17.18 -44.64 -7.31
C THR A 82 17.11 -43.84 -8.60
N VAL A 83 17.46 -44.42 -9.75
CA VAL A 83 17.28 -43.78 -11.06
C VAL A 83 15.80 -43.68 -11.43
N LEU A 84 14.96 -44.67 -11.08
CA LEU A 84 13.51 -44.58 -11.28
C LEU A 84 12.82 -43.61 -10.31
N LEU A 85 13.26 -43.50 -9.05
CA LEU A 85 12.78 -42.48 -8.11
C LEU A 85 13.25 -41.07 -8.50
N ALA A 86 14.47 -40.93 -9.01
CA ALA A 86 14.96 -39.68 -9.60
C ALA A 86 14.17 -39.31 -10.87
N LEU A 87 13.88 -40.28 -11.75
CA LEU A 87 13.08 -40.07 -12.96
C LEU A 87 11.59 -39.85 -12.66
N LEU A 88 11.03 -40.48 -11.62
CA LEU A 88 9.66 -40.22 -11.16
C LEU A 88 9.55 -38.87 -10.43
N SER A 89 10.61 -38.41 -9.75
CA SER A 89 10.68 -37.03 -9.25
C SER A 89 10.84 -35.97 -10.34
N THR A 90 11.32 -36.34 -11.55
CA THR A 90 11.35 -35.42 -12.71
C THR A 90 10.05 -35.36 -13.49
N VAL A 91 9.05 -36.21 -13.17
CA VAL A 91 7.69 -36.16 -13.74
C VAL A 91 6.66 -35.74 -12.69
N ALA A 92 7.12 -35.33 -11.50
CA ALA A 92 6.28 -34.51 -10.64
C ALA A 92 5.99 -33.23 -11.42
N ASP A 93 4.75 -33.14 -11.92
CA ASP A 93 4.14 -32.00 -12.57
C ASP A 93 4.49 -30.78 -11.71
N SER A 94 5.59 -30.08 -12.03
CA SER A 94 6.15 -29.02 -11.20
C SER A 94 5.31 -27.79 -11.45
N ARG A 95 4.05 -27.88 -11.03
CA ARG A 95 3.10 -26.79 -11.07
C ARG A 95 3.72 -25.71 -10.23
N LEU A 96 3.96 -24.57 -10.88
CA LEU A 96 4.38 -23.36 -10.23
C LEU A 96 3.37 -23.05 -9.12
N THR A 97 3.87 -22.92 -7.89
CA THR A 97 3.04 -22.52 -6.74
C THR A 97 3.41 -21.13 -6.27
N PHE A 98 2.47 -20.42 -5.65
CA PHE A 98 2.74 -19.09 -5.09
C PHE A 98 3.82 -19.11 -4.02
N ALA A 99 3.93 -20.17 -3.21
CA ALA A 99 5.02 -20.33 -2.26
C ALA A 99 6.40 -20.28 -2.93
N GLN A 100 6.54 -20.88 -4.12
CA GLN A 100 7.79 -20.80 -4.88
C GLN A 100 8.05 -19.39 -5.44
N VAL A 101 7.00 -18.66 -5.80
CA VAL A 101 7.09 -17.27 -6.27
C VAL A 101 7.58 -16.38 -5.13
N VAL A 102 6.96 -16.49 -3.95
CA VAL A 102 7.36 -15.79 -2.73
C VAL A 102 8.82 -16.06 -2.39
N ASP A 103 9.23 -17.33 -2.38
CA ASP A 103 10.61 -17.72 -2.08
C ASP A 103 11.62 -17.12 -3.09
N SER A 104 11.29 -17.12 -4.39
CA SER A 104 12.11 -16.45 -5.42
C SER A 104 12.19 -14.94 -5.20
N MET A 105 11.07 -14.30 -4.86
CA MET A 105 11.00 -12.86 -4.63
C MET A 105 11.76 -12.42 -3.39
N GLN A 106 11.70 -13.19 -2.30
CA GLN A 106 12.47 -12.92 -1.08
C GLN A 106 13.99 -13.02 -1.29
N LYS A 107 14.43 -13.76 -2.31
CA LYS A 107 15.84 -13.87 -2.70
C LYS A 107 16.28 -12.77 -3.66
N ALA A 108 15.35 -11.98 -4.19
CA ALA A 108 15.70 -10.89 -5.08
C ALA A 108 16.50 -9.82 -4.33
N THR A 109 17.56 -9.31 -4.95
CA THR A 109 18.41 -8.24 -4.38
C THR A 109 18.03 -6.87 -4.91
N SER A 110 17.35 -6.82 -6.04
CA SER A 110 16.89 -5.58 -6.68
C SER A 110 15.72 -5.86 -7.61
N CYS A 111 14.95 -4.82 -7.88
CA CYS A 111 13.85 -4.83 -8.83
C CYS A 111 13.69 -3.43 -9.43
N SER A 112 13.41 -3.36 -10.73
CA SER A 112 12.75 -2.18 -11.30
C SER A 112 11.57 -2.60 -12.17
N TYR A 113 10.56 -1.75 -12.28
CA TYR A 113 9.39 -1.99 -13.13
C TYR A 113 8.70 -0.67 -13.45
N ASP A 114 7.84 -0.71 -14.45
CA ASP A 114 6.97 0.40 -14.82
C ASP A 114 5.58 0.17 -14.21
N ILE A 115 4.93 1.24 -13.76
CA ILE A 115 3.54 1.23 -13.34
C ILE A 115 2.71 2.07 -14.30
N ARG A 116 1.49 1.61 -14.56
CA ARG A 116 0.44 2.37 -15.23
C ARG A 116 -0.82 2.31 -14.38
N MET A 117 -1.43 3.46 -14.17
CA MET A 117 -2.68 3.60 -13.43
C MET A 117 -3.68 4.31 -14.32
N GLY A 118 -4.75 3.60 -14.66
CA GLY A 118 -5.89 4.13 -15.40
C GLY A 118 -7.17 4.04 -14.59
N MET A 119 -8.07 5.00 -14.77
CA MET A 119 -9.44 4.86 -14.28
C MET A 119 -10.27 4.13 -15.31
N ARG A 120 -10.99 3.09 -14.88
CA ARG A 120 -11.90 2.35 -15.76
C ARG A 120 -13.11 3.24 -16.05
N ASN A 121 -13.53 3.33 -17.32
CA ASN A 121 -14.65 4.15 -17.81
C ASN A 121 -14.35 5.66 -18.03
N SER A 122 -13.17 5.97 -18.57
CA SER A 122 -12.78 7.34 -18.94
C SER A 122 -13.54 7.95 -20.14
N GLU A 123 -14.45 7.20 -20.78
CA GLU A 123 -15.25 7.74 -21.89
C GLU A 123 -16.05 8.98 -21.47
N THR A 124 -16.47 9.04 -20.21
CA THR A 124 -17.20 10.19 -19.65
C THR A 124 -16.25 11.24 -19.05
N PHE A 125 -15.09 10.82 -18.53
CA PHE A 125 -14.15 11.67 -17.81
C PHE A 125 -12.71 11.37 -18.22
N HIS A 126 -12.03 12.36 -18.80
CA HIS A 126 -10.60 12.24 -19.11
C HIS A 126 -9.81 12.47 -17.84
N VAL A 127 -9.60 11.40 -17.06
CA VAL A 127 -8.57 11.42 -16.01
C VAL A 127 -7.25 11.05 -16.67
N PRO A 128 -6.21 11.89 -16.54
CA PRO A 128 -4.88 11.55 -17.02
C PRO A 128 -4.45 10.19 -16.49
N GLU A 129 -3.99 9.30 -17.37
CA GLU A 129 -3.32 8.08 -16.94
C GLU A 129 -2.03 8.49 -16.23
N LEU A 130 -1.80 7.94 -15.05
CA LEU A 130 -0.53 8.12 -14.34
C LEU A 130 0.37 6.97 -14.77
N THR A 131 1.61 7.29 -15.14
CA THR A 131 2.63 6.28 -15.35
C THR A 131 3.80 6.55 -14.42
N GLY A 132 4.55 5.52 -14.10
CA GLY A 132 5.66 5.66 -13.17
C GLY A 132 6.71 4.60 -13.40
N LYS A 133 7.87 4.82 -12.79
CA LYS A 133 8.95 3.85 -12.74
C LYS A 133 9.46 3.70 -11.32
N PHE A 134 9.61 2.46 -10.90
CA PHE A 134 9.93 2.12 -9.54
C PHE A 134 11.24 1.35 -9.50
N TYR A 135 12.00 1.60 -8.44
CA TYR A 135 13.26 0.94 -8.18
C TYR A 135 13.29 0.54 -6.72
N TRP A 136 13.72 -0.68 -6.49
CA TRP A 136 13.92 -1.23 -5.18
C TRP A 136 15.25 -1.95 -5.14
N GLN A 137 16.03 -1.71 -4.08
CA GLN A 137 17.27 -2.40 -3.81
C GLN A 137 17.29 -2.83 -2.36
N ALA A 138 17.57 -4.12 -2.16
CA ALA A 138 17.70 -4.69 -0.84
C ALA A 138 18.89 -4.06 -0.09
N PRO A 139 18.78 -3.87 1.22
CA PRO A 139 17.63 -4.25 2.05
C PRO A 139 16.52 -3.19 2.11
N ASP A 140 16.80 -1.92 1.80
CA ASP A 140 15.95 -0.82 2.26
C ASP A 140 15.98 0.45 1.41
N GLN A 141 16.45 0.36 0.16
CA GLN A 141 16.47 1.49 -0.76
C GLN A 141 15.28 1.41 -1.72
N PHE A 142 14.57 2.52 -1.84
CA PHE A 142 13.42 2.61 -2.72
C PHE A 142 13.36 3.98 -3.40
N ARG A 143 12.97 3.97 -4.67
CA ARG A 143 12.72 5.16 -5.46
C ARG A 143 11.46 4.97 -6.30
N SER A 144 10.57 5.96 -6.28
CA SER A 144 9.52 6.11 -7.27
C SER A 144 9.80 7.31 -8.17
N GLU A 145 9.37 7.21 -9.40
CA GLU A 145 9.37 8.27 -10.38
C GLU A 145 8.00 8.31 -11.03
N ASP A 146 7.23 9.35 -10.75
CA ASP A 146 5.84 9.45 -11.17
C ASP A 146 5.70 10.51 -12.27
N TYR A 147 4.89 10.19 -13.28
CA TYR A 147 4.69 10.99 -14.50
C TYR A 147 3.19 11.15 -14.78
N LEU A 148 2.75 12.39 -14.93
CA LEU A 148 1.44 12.69 -15.49
C LEU A 148 1.50 12.52 -17.01
N LEU A 149 0.60 11.72 -17.58
CA LEU A 149 0.43 11.70 -19.03
C LEU A 149 -0.38 12.90 -19.49
N GLN A 150 0.02 13.50 -20.60
CA GLN A 150 -0.78 14.49 -21.30
C GLN A 150 -1.96 13.81 -22.04
N ASN A 151 -2.89 14.61 -22.55
CA ASN A 151 -4.07 14.10 -23.30
C ASN A 151 -3.70 13.24 -24.54
N ASP A 152 -2.48 13.36 -25.05
CA ASP A 152 -1.95 12.56 -26.16
C ASP A 152 -1.23 11.27 -25.71
N GLY A 153 -1.24 10.97 -24.40
CA GLY A 153 -0.57 9.82 -23.80
C GLY A 153 0.95 9.99 -23.66
N VAL A 154 1.50 11.18 -23.94
CA VAL A 154 2.93 11.44 -23.78
C VAL A 154 3.20 11.86 -22.33
N PRO A 155 4.16 11.23 -21.63
CA PRO A 155 4.57 11.68 -20.31
C PRO A 155 5.03 13.14 -20.34
N ASP A 156 4.45 13.98 -19.50
CA ASP A 156 4.98 15.31 -19.27
C ASP A 156 6.29 15.20 -18.48
N SER A 157 7.39 15.03 -19.22
CA SER A 157 8.74 14.92 -18.66
C SER A 157 9.14 16.07 -17.74
N LEU A 158 8.44 17.21 -17.79
CA LEU A 158 8.70 18.35 -16.91
C LEU A 158 8.02 18.20 -15.54
N SER A 159 6.91 17.48 -15.44
CA SER A 159 6.17 17.24 -14.19
C SER A 159 6.51 15.90 -13.53
N LYS A 160 7.79 15.53 -13.58
CA LYS A 160 8.29 14.36 -12.86
C LYS A 160 8.37 14.64 -11.36
N GLU A 161 7.73 13.79 -10.57
CA GLU A 161 7.95 13.72 -9.13
C GLU A 161 8.84 12.52 -8.82
N ILE A 162 9.86 12.72 -7.99
CA ILE A 162 10.79 11.65 -7.62
C ILE A 162 10.78 11.54 -6.11
N ASN A 163 10.41 10.38 -5.60
CA ASN A 163 10.49 10.10 -4.18
C ASN A 163 11.58 9.07 -3.92
N ILE A 164 12.51 9.39 -3.03
CA ILE A 164 13.60 8.52 -2.61
C ILE A 164 13.43 8.30 -1.12
N PHE A 165 13.33 7.05 -0.72
CA PHE A 165 13.09 6.67 0.65
C PHE A 165 14.21 5.78 1.18
N SER A 166 14.48 5.94 2.46
CA SER A 166 15.38 5.11 3.25
C SER A 166 14.66 4.68 4.51
N ARG A 167 15.00 3.49 5.02
CA ARG A 167 14.42 2.97 6.27
C ARG A 167 15.08 3.56 7.51
N SER A 168 16.35 3.90 7.41
CA SER A 168 17.17 4.34 8.55
C SER A 168 17.40 5.84 8.55
N GLU A 169 17.25 6.50 7.40
CA GLU A 169 17.54 7.90 7.21
C GLU A 169 16.35 8.62 6.58
N LYS A 170 16.34 9.96 6.67
CA LYS A 170 15.34 10.75 5.97
C LYS A 170 15.47 10.55 4.46
N GLY A 171 14.35 10.41 3.78
CA GLY A 171 14.30 10.44 2.33
C GLY A 171 14.18 11.87 1.79
N ILE A 172 14.04 11.98 0.47
CA ILE A 172 13.72 13.24 -0.21
C ILE A 172 12.63 13.02 -1.27
N ALA A 173 11.75 14.01 -1.40
CA ALA A 173 10.82 14.14 -2.53
C ALA A 173 11.29 15.32 -3.38
N LEU A 174 11.45 15.11 -4.69
CA LEU A 174 11.89 16.10 -5.67
C LEU A 174 10.73 16.49 -6.58
N ASN A 175 10.52 17.79 -6.76
CA ASN A 175 9.71 18.32 -7.85
C ASN A 175 10.64 18.85 -8.94
N THR A 176 10.73 18.14 -10.07
CA THR A 176 11.72 18.50 -11.10
C THR A 176 11.35 19.77 -11.86
N LYS A 177 10.04 20.08 -11.96
CA LYS A 177 9.52 21.28 -12.62
C LYS A 177 9.97 22.54 -11.91
N GLU A 178 9.75 22.59 -10.60
CA GLU A 178 10.07 23.73 -9.74
C GLU A 178 11.53 23.74 -9.29
N LYS A 179 12.25 22.62 -9.46
CA LYS A 179 13.57 22.38 -8.86
C LYS A 179 13.53 22.62 -7.36
N THR A 180 12.53 22.02 -6.71
CA THR A 180 12.38 22.04 -5.25
C THR A 180 12.47 20.63 -4.69
N TYR A 181 12.83 20.51 -3.41
CA TYR A 181 12.79 19.24 -2.70
C TYR A 181 12.19 19.38 -1.30
N SER A 182 11.61 18.33 -0.76
CA SER A 182 11.26 18.23 0.66
C SER A 182 11.92 17.01 1.27
N GLU A 183 12.27 17.10 2.55
CA GLU A 183 12.69 15.92 3.32
C GLU A 183 11.46 15.08 3.67
N THR A 184 11.60 13.76 3.60
CA THR A 184 10.59 12.82 4.10
C THR A 184 11.09 12.16 5.39
N LEU A 185 10.16 11.63 6.19
CA LEU A 185 10.55 10.84 7.35
C LEU A 185 11.17 9.51 6.87
N PRO A 186 12.06 8.89 7.68
CA PRO A 186 12.47 7.52 7.44
C PRO A 186 11.24 6.63 7.35
N PHE A 187 11.20 5.79 6.33
CA PHE A 187 10.07 4.90 6.14
C PHE A 187 10.28 3.64 6.99
N GLY A 188 9.59 3.56 8.14
CA GLY A 188 9.76 2.46 9.10
C GLY A 188 9.24 1.10 8.59
N GLY A 189 8.27 1.13 7.67
CA GLY A 189 7.69 -0.04 7.04
C GLY A 189 8.67 -0.77 6.12
N ARG A 190 8.35 -2.01 5.76
CA ARG A 190 9.09 -2.69 4.69
C ARG A 190 8.60 -2.08 3.36
N MET A 191 9.45 -1.32 2.67
CA MET A 191 9.15 -0.87 1.30
C MET A 191 9.60 -1.97 0.35
N SER A 192 8.71 -2.90 0.04
CA SER A 192 8.89 -3.66 -1.19
C SER A 192 7.59 -3.61 -1.99
N PRO A 193 7.64 -3.27 -3.28
CA PRO A 193 6.47 -3.35 -4.16
C PRO A 193 5.94 -4.77 -4.35
N LEU A 194 6.68 -5.72 -3.80
CA LEU A 194 6.38 -7.13 -3.73
C LEU A 194 5.61 -7.53 -2.50
N MET A 195 5.29 -6.62 -1.59
CA MET A 195 4.73 -7.04 -0.31
C MET A 195 3.31 -7.58 -0.42
N ALA A 196 2.49 -7.05 -1.32
CA ALA A 196 1.24 -7.69 -1.70
C ALA A 196 1.46 -9.13 -2.19
N LEU A 197 2.58 -9.37 -2.88
CA LEU A 197 2.91 -10.66 -3.47
C LEU A 197 3.70 -11.59 -2.52
N GLN A 198 4.36 -11.07 -1.48
CA GLN A 198 5.20 -11.84 -0.54
C GLN A 198 4.36 -12.74 0.37
N ASN A 199 3.07 -12.48 0.48
CA ASN A 199 2.16 -13.24 1.34
C ASN A 199 1.22 -14.11 0.52
N LEU A 200 1.47 -14.23 -0.78
CA LEU A 200 0.78 -15.17 -1.66
C LEU A 200 0.93 -16.62 -1.22
N SER A 201 1.97 -16.94 -0.43
CA SER A 201 2.10 -18.24 0.21
C SER A 201 0.92 -18.55 1.13
N ASP A 202 0.36 -17.53 1.78
CA ASP A 202 -0.71 -17.68 2.76
C ASP A 202 -2.06 -17.92 2.06
N PHE A 203 -2.14 -17.57 0.77
CA PHE A 203 -3.35 -17.67 -0.05
C PHE A 203 -3.39 -18.90 -0.96
N GLU A 204 -2.40 -19.82 -0.87
CA GLU A 204 -2.31 -21.02 -1.71
C GLU A 204 -3.55 -21.92 -1.62
N ALA A 205 -4.27 -21.89 -0.49
CA ALA A 205 -5.50 -22.65 -0.28
C ALA A 205 -6.79 -21.90 -0.69
N ALA A 206 -6.75 -20.57 -0.81
CA ALA A 206 -7.96 -19.74 -0.81
C ALA A 206 -8.52 -19.42 -2.20
N ALA A 207 -7.74 -18.95 -3.17
CA ALA A 207 -8.31 -18.61 -4.49
C ALA A 207 -7.23 -18.30 -5.53
N SER A 208 -6.81 -19.28 -6.32
CA SER A 208 -6.11 -19.00 -7.56
C SER A 208 -6.87 -19.60 -8.72
N LYS A 209 -7.63 -18.77 -9.46
CA LYS A 209 -8.06 -19.20 -10.78
C LYS A 209 -6.82 -19.19 -11.66
N ASN A 210 -6.42 -20.37 -12.12
CA ASN A 210 -5.32 -20.50 -13.08
C ASN A 210 -5.78 -19.89 -14.42
N LEU A 211 -5.06 -18.88 -14.89
CA LEU A 211 -5.35 -18.16 -16.14
C LEU A 211 -4.71 -18.82 -17.37
N GLY A 212 -3.99 -19.92 -17.18
CA GLY A 212 -3.26 -20.64 -18.22
C GLY A 212 -1.86 -20.08 -18.45
N SER A 213 -1.37 -20.25 -19.68
CA SER A 213 -0.03 -19.81 -20.08
C SER A 213 -0.12 -18.69 -21.10
N ARG A 214 0.82 -17.74 -21.01
CA ARG A 214 0.98 -16.62 -21.95
C ARG A 214 2.46 -16.31 -22.14
N VAL A 215 2.83 -15.76 -23.29
CA VAL A 215 4.17 -15.21 -23.51
C VAL A 215 4.12 -13.70 -23.30
N ILE A 216 4.96 -13.16 -22.42
CA ILE A 216 5.11 -11.72 -22.13
C ILE A 216 6.54 -11.34 -22.45
N ASN A 217 6.75 -10.39 -23.38
CA ASN A 217 8.09 -9.97 -23.81
C ASN A 217 9.03 -11.12 -24.21
N GLY A 218 8.47 -12.18 -24.81
CA GLY A 218 9.22 -13.39 -25.18
C GLY A 218 9.42 -14.41 -24.05
N ILE A 219 8.96 -14.13 -22.83
CA ILE A 219 9.12 -14.98 -21.66
C ILE A 219 7.84 -15.82 -21.45
N PRO A 220 7.95 -17.16 -21.37
CA PRO A 220 6.81 -18.02 -21.07
C PRO A 220 6.39 -17.88 -19.60
N CYS A 221 5.15 -17.43 -19.40
CA CYS A 221 4.58 -17.17 -18.09
C CYS A 221 3.35 -18.04 -17.82
N THR A 222 3.08 -18.29 -16.54
CA THR A 222 1.82 -18.84 -16.03
C THR A 222 1.07 -17.77 -15.27
N GLY A 223 -0.23 -17.63 -15.55
CA GLY A 223 -1.08 -16.60 -14.95
C GLY A 223 -1.93 -17.14 -13.81
N PHE A 224 -2.14 -16.30 -12.81
CA PHE A 224 -3.02 -16.55 -11.67
C PHE A 224 -3.91 -15.33 -11.42
N GLU A 225 -5.15 -15.56 -11.02
CA GLU A 225 -6.09 -14.53 -10.58
C GLU A 225 -6.49 -14.81 -9.13
N LEU A 226 -6.42 -13.76 -8.30
CA LEU A 226 -6.84 -13.71 -6.90
C LEU A 226 -7.92 -12.64 -6.76
N ALA A 227 -8.90 -12.88 -5.91
CA ALA A 227 -9.84 -11.84 -5.51
C ALA A 227 -9.15 -10.87 -4.53
N MET A 228 -9.40 -9.57 -4.63
CA MET A 228 -8.68 -8.59 -3.80
C MET A 228 -9.00 -8.73 -2.32
N GLU A 229 -10.23 -9.13 -1.96
CA GLU A 229 -10.64 -9.39 -0.59
C GLU A 229 -9.85 -10.54 0.09
N VAL A 230 -9.22 -11.40 -0.71
CA VAL A 230 -8.32 -12.44 -0.21
C VAL A 230 -6.95 -11.85 0.11
N VAL A 231 -6.46 -10.95 -0.74
CA VAL A 231 -5.15 -10.29 -0.57
C VAL A 231 -5.20 -9.24 0.54
N ASP A 232 -6.31 -8.51 0.58
CA ASP A 232 -6.61 -7.41 1.48
C ASP A 232 -8.13 -7.41 1.77
N PRO A 233 -8.56 -8.01 2.89
CA PRO A 233 -9.95 -8.02 3.32
C PRO A 233 -10.58 -6.64 3.53
N ASP A 234 -9.77 -5.58 3.70
CA ASP A 234 -10.24 -4.21 3.89
C ASP A 234 -10.38 -3.45 2.55
N SER A 235 -10.00 -4.06 1.41
CA SER A 235 -10.07 -3.44 0.08
C SER A 235 -11.49 -3.29 -0.51
N GLY A 236 -12.49 -3.85 0.16
CA GLY A 236 -13.87 -3.92 -0.33
C GLY A 236 -14.13 -5.12 -1.24
N ASP A 237 -15.34 -5.20 -1.77
CA ASP A 237 -15.77 -6.30 -2.64
C ASP A 237 -15.30 -6.10 -4.10
N GLY A 238 -15.28 -7.19 -4.87
CA GLY A 238 -15.25 -7.12 -6.33
C GLY A 238 -13.88 -6.81 -6.98
N GLY A 239 -12.85 -6.44 -6.24
CA GLY A 239 -11.51 -6.27 -6.81
C GLY A 239 -10.86 -7.59 -7.25
N LYS A 240 -9.86 -7.52 -8.13
CA LYS A 240 -9.00 -8.67 -8.46
C LYS A 240 -7.53 -8.30 -8.69
N LEU A 241 -6.66 -9.24 -8.39
CA LEU A 241 -5.24 -9.22 -8.72
C LEU A 241 -4.94 -10.32 -9.74
N GLU A 242 -4.34 -9.97 -10.87
CA GLU A 242 -3.77 -10.95 -11.80
C GLU A 242 -2.24 -10.87 -11.78
N ALA A 243 -1.58 -12.02 -11.64
CA ALA A 243 -0.13 -12.11 -11.66
C ALA A 243 0.32 -13.10 -12.74
N TRP A 244 1.21 -12.65 -13.62
CA TRP A 244 1.86 -13.46 -14.64
C TRP A 244 3.31 -13.71 -14.26
N ILE A 245 3.63 -14.98 -14.04
CA ILE A 245 4.90 -15.39 -13.44
C ILE A 245 5.74 -16.16 -14.45
N ASP A 246 7.02 -15.80 -14.58
CA ASP A 246 7.97 -16.55 -15.40
C ASP A 246 8.14 -17.98 -14.88
N ASN A 247 7.95 -18.96 -15.76
CA ASN A 247 8.03 -20.39 -15.41
C ASN A 247 9.44 -20.82 -14.97
N HIS A 248 10.49 -20.10 -15.37
CA HIS A 248 11.87 -20.43 -15.07
C HIS A 248 12.38 -19.76 -13.79
N THR A 249 12.31 -18.43 -13.72
CA THR A 249 12.78 -17.67 -12.54
C THR A 249 11.80 -17.70 -11.39
N ARG A 250 10.52 -17.99 -11.68
CA ARG A 250 9.39 -17.91 -10.73
C ARG A 250 9.18 -16.50 -10.19
N LEU A 251 9.60 -15.49 -10.95
CA LEU A 251 9.42 -14.09 -10.61
C LEU A 251 8.31 -13.46 -11.48
N PRO A 252 7.53 -12.50 -10.93
CA PRO A 252 6.51 -11.81 -11.70
C PRO A 252 7.09 -11.07 -12.90
N GLN A 253 6.39 -11.14 -14.03
CA GLN A 253 6.67 -10.41 -15.27
C GLN A 253 5.59 -9.35 -15.55
N GLN A 254 4.40 -9.54 -14.99
CA GLN A 254 3.32 -8.57 -14.99
C GLN A 254 2.41 -8.82 -13.79
N VAL A 255 1.95 -7.75 -13.16
CA VAL A 255 0.90 -7.79 -12.14
C VAL A 255 -0.14 -6.75 -12.54
N SER A 256 -1.42 -7.06 -12.45
CA SER A 256 -2.48 -6.08 -12.56
C SER A 256 -3.40 -6.15 -11.35
N ILE A 257 -3.86 -5.00 -10.90
CA ILE A 257 -4.83 -4.86 -9.82
C ILE A 257 -5.99 -4.07 -10.36
N SER A 258 -7.18 -4.60 -10.22
CA SER A 258 -8.42 -3.93 -10.56
C SER A 258 -9.26 -3.77 -9.30
N MET A 259 -9.71 -2.56 -9.01
CA MET A 259 -10.64 -2.28 -7.90
C MET A 259 -11.94 -1.81 -8.54
N PHE A 260 -13.00 -2.62 -8.45
CA PHE A 260 -14.28 -2.35 -9.13
C PHE A 260 -15.33 -1.69 -8.24
N ASP A 261 -15.35 -2.01 -6.95
CA ASP A 261 -16.34 -1.48 -6.02
C ASP A 261 -15.83 -0.28 -5.22
N SER A 262 -14.62 0.22 -5.54
CA SER A 262 -14.20 1.54 -5.10
C SER A 262 -15.06 2.61 -5.77
N PHE A 263 -15.27 3.72 -5.07
CA PHE A 263 -16.02 4.86 -5.57
C PHE A 263 -15.45 5.34 -6.90
N ILE A 264 -14.12 5.26 -7.04
CA ILE A 264 -13.39 5.45 -8.28
C ILE A 264 -12.76 4.12 -8.70
N PRO A 265 -13.28 3.44 -9.74
CA PRO A 265 -12.67 2.22 -10.23
C PRO A 265 -11.29 2.48 -10.83
N VAL A 266 -10.26 1.79 -10.31
CA VAL A 266 -8.87 1.94 -10.75
C VAL A 266 -8.34 0.60 -11.27
N ASP A 267 -7.65 0.66 -12.41
CA ASP A 267 -6.84 -0.42 -12.96
C ASP A 267 -5.36 -0.01 -12.84
N LEU A 268 -4.58 -0.79 -12.08
CA LEU A 268 -3.13 -0.69 -11.95
C LEU A 268 -2.48 -1.81 -12.74
N VAL A 269 -1.41 -1.51 -13.46
CA VAL A 269 -0.59 -2.48 -14.19
C VAL A 269 0.87 -2.24 -13.87
N PHE A 270 1.53 -3.25 -13.33
CA PHE A 270 2.96 -3.32 -13.08
C PHE A 270 3.56 -4.21 -14.15
N GLU A 271 4.53 -3.71 -14.91
CA GLU A 271 5.10 -4.42 -16.05
C GLU A 271 6.58 -4.10 -16.26
N ASN A 272 7.21 -4.79 -17.22
CA ASN A 272 8.63 -4.61 -17.57
C ASN A 272 9.60 -4.85 -16.41
N PHE A 273 9.26 -5.77 -15.51
CA PHE A 273 10.08 -6.13 -14.37
C PHE A 273 11.52 -6.53 -14.78
N GLN A 274 12.50 -5.91 -14.14
CA GLN A 274 13.92 -6.28 -14.19
C GLN A 274 14.37 -6.72 -12.81
N TRP A 275 14.60 -8.02 -12.66
CA TRP A 275 14.93 -8.67 -11.39
C TRP A 275 16.44 -8.89 -11.27
N ASN A 276 16.99 -8.58 -10.09
CA ASN A 276 18.41 -8.82 -9.76
C ASN A 276 19.41 -8.11 -10.70
N GLU A 277 18.96 -7.12 -11.47
CA GLU A 277 19.84 -6.26 -12.22
C GLU A 277 20.56 -5.30 -11.26
N PRO A 278 21.88 -5.09 -11.40
CA PRO A 278 22.58 -4.08 -10.62
C PRO A 278 21.96 -2.70 -10.88
N LEU A 279 21.50 -2.04 -9.82
CA LEU A 279 21.02 -0.67 -9.88
C LEU A 279 22.17 0.28 -9.52
N ASP A 280 22.18 1.45 -10.14
CA ASP A 280 23.14 2.51 -9.82
C ASP A 280 22.82 3.08 -8.43
N GLU A 281 23.82 3.12 -7.54
CA GLU A 281 23.67 3.65 -6.18
C GLU A 281 23.20 5.11 -6.18
N GLU A 282 23.55 5.88 -7.21
CA GLU A 282 23.14 7.29 -7.33
C GLU A 282 21.61 7.45 -7.51
N LEU A 283 20.90 6.40 -7.97
CA LEU A 283 19.43 6.43 -8.02
C LEU A 283 18.82 6.63 -6.64
N PHE A 284 19.49 6.18 -5.58
CA PHE A 284 19.00 6.21 -4.21
C PHE A 284 19.65 7.33 -3.37
N SER A 285 20.36 8.26 -4.01
CA SER A 285 20.98 9.40 -3.34
C SER A 285 19.92 10.33 -2.74
N VAL A 286 19.97 10.50 -1.42
CA VAL A 286 19.14 11.49 -0.69
C VAL A 286 19.76 12.88 -0.68
N VAL A 287 20.85 13.10 -1.44
CA VAL A 287 21.46 14.41 -1.60
C VAL A 287 20.68 15.18 -2.68
N PRO A 288 20.08 16.34 -2.36
CA PRO A 288 19.35 17.12 -3.34
C PRO A 288 20.25 17.52 -4.52
N PRO A 289 19.79 17.37 -5.78
CA PRO A 289 20.63 17.71 -6.93
C PRO A 289 21.03 19.19 -6.96
N THR A 290 22.15 19.49 -7.63
CA THR A 290 22.63 20.88 -7.75
C THR A 290 21.55 21.78 -8.38
N GLY A 291 21.27 22.91 -7.73
CA GLY A 291 20.27 23.88 -8.18
C GLY A 291 18.86 23.63 -7.66
N TYR A 292 18.63 22.56 -6.89
CA TYR A 292 17.38 22.36 -6.16
C TYR A 292 17.36 23.20 -4.88
N SER A 293 16.19 23.70 -4.52
CA SER A 293 15.96 24.45 -3.28
C SER A 293 14.98 23.74 -2.35
N LEU A 294 15.16 23.88 -1.04
CA LEU A 294 14.21 23.29 -0.08
C LEU A 294 12.84 23.94 -0.29
N ARG A 295 11.83 23.11 -0.60
CA ARG A 295 10.43 23.48 -0.70
C ARG A 295 10.03 24.07 0.64
N LYS A 296 9.78 25.38 0.64
CA LYS A 296 9.26 26.06 1.83
C LYS A 296 7.83 25.59 1.98
N VAL A 297 7.60 24.59 2.82
CA VAL A 297 6.27 24.34 3.37
C VAL A 297 5.90 25.62 4.07
N GLU A 298 4.90 26.32 3.53
CA GLU A 298 4.46 27.57 4.13
C GLU A 298 4.13 27.29 5.61
N ALA A 299 4.61 28.14 6.54
CA ALA A 299 4.49 27.87 7.97
C ALA A 299 3.04 27.70 8.44
N ASN A 300 2.08 28.24 7.67
CA ASN A 300 0.63 28.06 7.85
C ASN A 300 0.12 26.65 7.50
N GLN A 301 0.92 25.78 6.86
CA GLN A 301 0.52 24.43 6.48
C GLN A 301 0.89 23.38 7.53
N LYS A 302 1.82 23.70 8.44
CA LYS A 302 2.20 22.81 9.54
C LYS A 302 1.13 22.87 10.62
N ARG A 303 0.34 21.81 10.73
CA ARG A 303 -0.60 21.64 11.82
C ARG A 303 0.17 21.36 13.12
N SER A 304 -0.32 21.95 14.20
CA SER A 304 0.01 21.54 15.56
C SER A 304 -0.45 20.11 15.81
N HIS A 305 0.13 19.47 16.82
CA HIS A 305 -0.30 18.13 17.24
C HIS A 305 -1.78 18.14 17.64
N GLU A 306 -2.22 19.19 18.34
CA GLU A 306 -3.60 19.37 18.77
C GLU A 306 -4.58 19.49 17.60
N GLU A 307 -4.20 20.20 16.52
CA GLU A 307 -5.01 20.26 15.29
C GLU A 307 -5.10 18.92 14.57
N ILE A 308 -4.02 18.12 14.55
CA ILE A 308 -4.03 16.77 13.97
C ILE A 308 -4.97 15.87 14.76
N VAL A 309 -4.85 15.85 16.09
CA VAL A 309 -5.71 15.05 16.97
C VAL A 309 -7.17 15.48 16.84
N GLY A 310 -7.43 16.80 16.78
CA GLY A 310 -8.77 17.35 16.58
C GLY A 310 -9.39 16.91 15.25
N GLY A 311 -8.62 17.00 14.15
CA GLY A 311 -9.06 16.54 12.83
C GLY A 311 -9.38 15.05 12.81
N ILE A 312 -8.54 14.21 13.41
CA ILE A 312 -8.79 12.76 13.54
C ILE A 312 -10.10 12.48 14.31
N VAL A 313 -10.32 13.19 15.42
CA VAL A 313 -11.56 13.07 16.21
C VAL A 313 -12.78 13.51 15.37
N ASP A 314 -12.66 14.59 14.61
CA ASP A 314 -13.73 15.09 13.74
C ASP A 314 -14.04 14.11 12.60
N ALA A 315 -13.02 13.48 12.02
CA ALA A 315 -13.17 12.43 11.01
C ALA A 315 -13.92 11.20 11.56
N PHE A 316 -13.53 10.70 12.73
CA PHE A 316 -14.25 9.60 13.39
C PHE A 316 -15.70 9.98 13.74
N ARG A 317 -15.93 11.22 14.19
CA ARG A 317 -17.27 11.70 14.48
C ARG A 317 -18.13 11.74 13.22
N LEU A 318 -17.58 12.26 12.11
CA LEU A 318 -18.27 12.32 10.82
C LEU A 318 -18.62 10.91 10.33
N TYR A 319 -17.68 9.97 10.41
CA TYR A 319 -17.93 8.57 10.03
C TYR A 319 -19.04 7.94 10.88
N ALA A 320 -19.01 8.15 12.20
CA ALA A 320 -20.07 7.66 13.08
C ALA A 320 -21.43 8.32 12.81
N GLU A 321 -21.47 9.61 12.48
CA GLU A 321 -22.70 10.32 12.08
C GLU A 321 -23.32 9.68 10.84
N LEU A 322 -22.52 9.44 9.80
CA LEU A 322 -23.01 8.96 8.50
C LEU A 322 -23.27 7.44 8.49
N SER A 323 -22.47 6.64 9.18
CA SER A 323 -22.60 5.17 9.23
C SER A 323 -23.72 4.67 10.17
N GLY A 324 -24.43 5.55 10.85
CA GLY A 324 -25.45 5.16 11.83
C GLY A 324 -24.89 4.73 13.19
N GLY A 325 -23.77 5.33 13.60
CA GLY A 325 -23.19 5.16 14.92
C GLY A 325 -22.12 4.07 15.02
N GLN A 326 -21.39 3.81 13.93
CA GLN A 326 -20.26 2.87 13.92
C GLN A 326 -18.95 3.59 13.59
N TYR A 327 -17.83 3.04 14.03
CA TYR A 327 -16.51 3.42 13.49
C TYR A 327 -16.17 2.53 12.29
N PRO A 328 -15.15 2.89 11.50
CA PRO A 328 -14.69 2.03 10.42
C PRO A 328 -14.40 0.60 10.88
N GLN A 329 -15.02 -0.38 10.22
CA GLN A 329 -14.93 -1.80 10.59
C GLN A 329 -13.80 -2.49 9.83
N VAL A 330 -12.62 -1.87 9.83
CA VAL A 330 -11.41 -2.31 9.13
C VAL A 330 -10.30 -2.55 10.15
N LYS A 331 -9.33 -3.40 9.79
CA LYS A 331 -8.11 -3.56 10.61
C LYS A 331 -7.20 -2.35 10.43
N VAL A 332 -7.12 -1.84 9.20
CA VAL A 332 -6.25 -0.73 8.82
C VAL A 332 -7.08 0.37 8.17
N ILE A 333 -6.78 1.63 8.51
CA ILE A 333 -7.51 2.78 7.99
C ILE A 333 -6.85 3.31 6.73
N TYR A 334 -7.56 3.22 5.61
CA TYR A 334 -7.14 3.84 4.35
C TYR A 334 -8.00 5.04 4.03
N GLY A 335 -7.37 6.17 3.72
CA GLY A 335 -8.09 7.43 3.48
C GLY A 335 -9.07 7.36 2.30
N ASP A 336 -8.75 6.60 1.27
CA ASP A 336 -9.60 6.36 0.10
C ASP A 336 -10.78 5.43 0.43
N VAL A 337 -10.54 4.31 1.12
CA VAL A 337 -11.63 3.40 1.55
C VAL A 337 -12.61 4.14 2.48
N MET A 338 -12.09 4.96 3.40
CA MET A 338 -12.94 5.78 4.27
C MET A 338 -13.73 6.83 3.49
N LEU A 339 -13.12 7.43 2.47
CA LEU A 339 -13.79 8.41 1.62
C LEU A 339 -14.94 7.77 0.82
N ASP A 340 -14.70 6.60 0.26
CA ASP A 340 -15.70 5.82 -0.48
C ASP A 340 -16.90 5.46 0.40
N ASP A 341 -16.62 4.99 1.63
CA ASP A 341 -17.63 4.73 2.65
C ASP A 341 -18.45 5.98 2.98
N LEU A 342 -17.78 7.11 3.24
CA LEU A 342 -18.45 8.37 3.59
C LEU A 342 -19.35 8.87 2.46
N TYR A 343 -18.91 8.78 1.20
CA TYR A 343 -19.74 9.13 0.05
C TYR A 343 -20.96 8.21 -0.07
N ARG A 344 -20.75 6.90 0.09
CA ARG A 344 -21.82 5.90 0.09
C ARG A 344 -22.84 6.17 1.19
N PHE A 345 -22.41 6.41 2.42
CA PHE A 345 -23.29 6.71 3.55
C PHE A 345 -24.03 8.04 3.39
N ALA A 346 -23.38 9.04 2.78
CA ALA A 346 -24.02 10.32 2.45
C ALA A 346 -25.01 10.22 1.27
N GLY A 347 -25.09 9.08 0.59
CA GLY A 347 -25.92 8.90 -0.60
C GLY A 347 -25.41 9.68 -1.82
N ILE A 348 -24.11 9.98 -1.86
CA ILE A 348 -23.46 10.68 -2.97
C ILE A 348 -22.99 9.64 -3.97
N SER A 349 -23.53 9.65 -5.19
CA SER A 349 -23.07 8.79 -6.27
C SER A 349 -21.80 9.32 -6.93
N LEU A 350 -21.05 8.44 -7.61
CA LEU A 350 -19.92 8.86 -8.44
C LEU A 350 -20.33 9.90 -9.49
N GLU A 351 -21.51 9.74 -10.10
CA GLU A 351 -22.02 10.72 -11.06
C GLU A 351 -22.24 12.09 -10.41
N GLN A 352 -22.79 12.15 -9.19
CA GLN A 352 -22.99 13.41 -8.46
C GLN A 352 -21.67 14.06 -8.06
N TYR A 353 -20.71 13.25 -7.59
CA TYR A 353 -19.36 13.71 -7.27
C TYR A 353 -18.66 14.26 -8.51
N MET A 354 -18.69 13.54 -9.62
CA MET A 354 -18.07 13.99 -10.86
C MET A 354 -18.81 15.20 -11.46
N ALA A 355 -20.14 15.29 -11.34
CA ALA A 355 -20.89 16.46 -11.76
C ALA A 355 -20.58 17.72 -10.92
N ALA A 356 -20.16 17.54 -9.66
CA ALA A 356 -19.65 18.63 -8.85
C ALA A 356 -18.34 19.20 -9.42
N ILE A 357 -17.53 18.38 -10.08
CA ILE A 357 -16.24 18.74 -10.67
C ILE A 357 -16.45 19.02 -12.17
N ASN A 358 -16.52 20.29 -12.61
CA ASN A 358 -16.73 20.57 -14.03
C ASN A 358 -15.48 20.22 -14.89
N LYS A 359 -15.59 20.33 -16.21
CA LYS A 359 -14.48 20.05 -17.17
C LYS A 359 -13.26 20.96 -17.01
N ASP A 360 -13.44 22.12 -16.39
CA ASP A 360 -12.37 23.07 -16.06
C ASP A 360 -11.88 22.86 -14.62
N ASN A 361 -12.30 21.78 -13.94
CA ASN A 361 -12.10 21.51 -12.51
C ASN A 361 -12.61 22.62 -11.56
N GLU A 362 -13.41 23.56 -12.06
CA GLU A 362 -14.17 24.49 -11.24
C GLU A 362 -15.41 23.78 -10.69
N LEU A 363 -15.68 24.04 -9.42
CA LEU A 363 -16.73 23.33 -8.72
C LEU A 363 -18.09 24.00 -8.95
N ILE A 364 -18.96 23.40 -9.77
CA ILE A 364 -20.30 23.94 -10.07
C ILE A 364 -21.36 23.14 -9.31
N VAL A 365 -21.30 23.16 -7.97
CA VAL A 365 -22.40 22.60 -7.19
C VAL A 365 -23.47 23.68 -7.00
N LYS A 366 -24.56 23.57 -7.77
CA LYS A 366 -25.74 24.45 -7.60
C LYS A 366 -26.56 24.10 -6.36
N ASP A 367 -26.39 22.89 -5.84
CA ASP A 367 -27.07 22.40 -4.65
C ASP A 367 -26.20 22.62 -3.40
N LYS A 368 -26.53 23.67 -2.64
CA LYS A 368 -25.80 23.99 -1.41
C LYS A 368 -25.75 22.84 -0.41
N GLU A 369 -26.82 22.04 -0.29
CA GLU A 369 -26.85 20.95 0.68
C GLU A 369 -25.87 19.84 0.28
N LEU A 370 -25.84 19.48 -1.00
CA LEU A 370 -24.87 18.54 -1.54
C LEU A 370 -23.44 19.06 -1.38
N TRP A 371 -23.22 20.36 -1.58
CA TRP A 371 -21.92 20.99 -1.40
C TRP A 371 -21.45 20.95 0.05
N ASP A 372 -22.33 21.28 1.00
CA ASP A 372 -22.00 21.28 2.42
C ASP A 372 -21.64 19.85 2.87
N LYS A 373 -22.35 18.81 2.38
CA LYS A 373 -22.01 17.40 2.62
C LYS A 373 -20.66 17.02 2.01
N TYR A 374 -20.45 17.33 0.73
CA TYR A 374 -19.21 17.06 0.03
C TYR A 374 -18.01 17.70 0.72
N SER A 375 -18.12 18.99 1.08
CA SER A 375 -17.02 19.75 1.68
C SER A 375 -16.62 19.14 3.01
N ARG A 376 -17.60 18.80 3.87
CA ARG A 376 -17.33 18.11 5.15
C ARG A 376 -16.57 16.79 4.94
N ILE A 377 -16.99 15.99 3.96
CA ILE A 377 -16.34 14.71 3.64
C ILE A 377 -14.92 14.95 3.10
N SER A 378 -14.76 15.87 2.14
CA SER A 378 -13.47 16.18 1.51
C SER A 378 -12.47 16.79 2.50
N GLU A 379 -12.93 17.59 3.46
CA GLU A 379 -12.10 18.13 4.54
C GLU A 379 -11.55 17.01 5.41
N SER A 380 -12.38 15.99 5.71
CA SER A 380 -11.96 14.83 6.51
C SER A 380 -10.93 13.93 5.82
N THR A 381 -10.83 13.96 4.48
CA THR A 381 -9.83 13.17 3.73
C THR A 381 -8.42 13.43 4.23
N ARG A 382 -8.10 14.69 4.56
CA ARG A 382 -6.79 15.05 5.08
C ARG A 382 -6.54 14.41 6.46
N ASP A 383 -7.57 14.28 7.28
CA ASP A 383 -7.47 13.73 8.63
C ASP A 383 -7.33 12.22 8.62
N TRP A 384 -8.04 11.53 7.70
CA TRP A 384 -7.81 10.12 7.45
C TRP A 384 -6.40 9.84 6.93
N ALA A 385 -5.87 10.70 6.06
CA ALA A 385 -4.50 10.58 5.57
C ALA A 385 -3.45 10.72 6.70
N GLU A 386 -3.66 11.62 7.67
CA GLU A 386 -2.78 11.70 8.84
C GLU A 386 -2.89 10.46 9.72
N LEU A 387 -4.10 9.94 9.93
CA LEU A 387 -4.28 8.73 10.74
C LEU A 387 -3.56 7.55 10.09
N ASN A 388 -3.76 7.34 8.79
CA ASN A 388 -3.02 6.34 8.02
C ASN A 388 -1.51 6.56 8.13
N ALA A 389 -1.03 7.80 7.98
CA ALA A 389 0.39 8.11 8.13
C ALA A 389 0.91 7.81 9.55
N ILE A 390 0.13 8.02 10.61
CA ILE A 390 0.51 7.62 11.97
C ILE A 390 0.65 6.10 12.06
N MET A 391 -0.34 5.35 11.56
CA MET A 391 -0.33 3.88 11.56
C MET A 391 0.88 3.32 10.80
N SER A 392 1.17 3.85 9.61
CA SER A 392 2.30 3.40 8.79
C SER A 392 3.68 3.71 9.40
N HIS A 393 3.82 4.82 10.15
CA HIS A 393 5.11 5.26 10.69
C HIS A 393 5.35 4.82 12.15
N ASP A 394 4.30 4.54 12.91
CA ASP A 394 4.39 4.13 14.30
C ASP A 394 3.87 2.69 14.46
N ALA A 395 4.79 1.74 14.56
CA ALA A 395 4.46 0.33 14.78
C ALA A 395 3.74 0.05 16.13
N SER A 396 3.68 1.02 17.04
CA SER A 396 2.88 0.94 18.27
C SER A 396 1.47 1.52 18.12
N ALA A 397 1.17 2.15 16.98
CA ALA A 397 -0.17 2.60 16.68
C ALA A 397 -1.12 1.41 16.62
N LEU A 398 -2.29 1.56 17.22
CA LEU A 398 -3.30 0.51 17.28
C LEU A 398 -4.67 1.13 17.08
N TYR A 399 -5.44 0.55 16.15
CA TYR A 399 -6.82 0.88 15.87
C TYR A 399 -7.74 -0.29 16.21
N ASN A 400 -8.84 -0.02 16.92
CA ASN A 400 -9.77 -1.04 17.43
C ASN A 400 -11.22 -0.87 16.93
N GLY A 401 -11.44 -0.17 15.82
CA GLY A 401 -12.79 0.17 15.34
C GLY A 401 -13.71 -1.03 15.10
N MET A 402 -13.15 -2.20 14.74
CA MET A 402 -13.92 -3.44 14.58
C MET A 402 -14.65 -3.92 15.86
N THR A 403 -14.21 -3.47 17.04
CA THR A 403 -14.73 -3.94 18.34
C THR A 403 -15.13 -2.82 19.31
N VAL A 404 -14.85 -1.58 18.93
CA VAL A 404 -15.15 -0.38 19.71
C VAL A 404 -16.18 0.43 18.97
N ALA A 405 -17.27 0.75 19.65
CA ALA A 405 -18.32 1.63 19.13
C ALA A 405 -18.35 2.98 19.88
N PRO A 406 -19.06 4.00 19.36
CA PRO A 406 -19.27 5.29 20.04
C PRO A 406 -19.80 5.20 21.49
N THR A 407 -20.46 4.09 21.84
CA THR A 407 -21.04 3.85 23.17
C THR A 407 -20.05 3.24 24.17
N ASP A 408 -18.90 2.73 23.72
CA ASP A 408 -17.88 2.07 24.53
C ASP A 408 -16.88 3.06 25.16
N LYS A 409 -17.37 3.95 26.04
CA LYS A 409 -16.62 5.11 26.56
C LYS A 409 -15.25 4.84 27.20
N GLU A 410 -15.05 3.62 27.71
CA GLU A 410 -13.82 3.24 28.41
C GLU A 410 -12.89 2.35 27.55
N LYS A 411 -13.29 2.01 26.31
CA LYS A 411 -12.43 1.25 25.41
C LYS A 411 -11.58 2.20 24.55
N VAL A 412 -10.34 1.82 24.30
CA VAL A 412 -9.42 2.56 23.42
C VAL A 412 -9.81 2.30 21.97
N LEU A 413 -10.21 3.35 21.25
CA LEU A 413 -10.48 3.29 19.82
C LEU A 413 -9.19 3.35 19.01
N PHE A 414 -8.32 4.32 19.33
CA PHE A 414 -7.06 4.52 18.64
C PHE A 414 -5.99 5.02 19.62
N ASN A 415 -4.77 4.50 19.54
CA ASN A 415 -3.64 5.03 20.28
C ASN A 415 -2.35 4.98 19.48
N TRP A 416 -1.41 5.87 19.79
CA TRP A 416 -0.06 5.88 19.21
C TRP A 416 0.93 6.61 20.14
N ARG A 417 2.23 6.40 19.91
CA ARG A 417 3.32 7.02 20.66
C ARG A 417 3.68 8.37 20.03
N ARG A 418 3.62 9.43 20.83
CA ARG A 418 4.03 10.78 20.43
C ARG A 418 5.55 10.89 20.38
N VAL A 419 6.03 11.92 19.67
CA VAL A 419 7.45 12.29 19.61
C VAL A 419 8.06 12.66 20.97
N ASP A 420 7.25 13.08 21.95
CA ASP A 420 7.69 13.36 23.32
C ASP A 420 7.71 12.10 24.22
N GLY A 421 7.44 10.93 23.64
CA GLY A 421 7.45 9.63 24.31
C GLY A 421 6.17 9.28 25.07
N LYS A 422 5.16 10.14 25.08
CA LYS A 422 3.85 9.86 25.71
C LYS A 422 2.90 9.16 24.75
N ASP A 423 1.94 8.41 25.26
CA ASP A 423 0.89 7.81 24.44
C ASP A 423 -0.26 8.80 24.25
N GLN A 424 -0.67 8.99 23.00
CA GLN A 424 -1.90 9.68 22.65
C GLN A 424 -3.01 8.63 22.53
N VAL A 425 -4.11 8.81 23.26
CA VAL A 425 -5.21 7.85 23.32
C VAL A 425 -6.53 8.55 22.95
N ILE A 426 -7.29 7.92 22.06
CA ILE A 426 -8.66 8.30 21.70
C ILE A 426 -9.57 7.14 22.12
N TYR A 427 -10.57 7.44 22.95
CA TYR A 427 -11.52 6.47 23.46
C TYR A 427 -12.73 6.30 22.54
N GLY A 428 -13.53 5.27 22.79
CA GLY A 428 -14.76 4.99 22.06
C GLY A 428 -15.75 6.14 22.06
N ASP A 429 -15.78 7.03 23.06
CA ASP A 429 -16.62 8.24 23.04
C ASP A 429 -15.91 9.48 22.48
N LEU A 430 -14.78 9.28 21.79
CA LEU A 430 -13.88 10.31 21.25
C LEU A 430 -13.24 11.23 22.28
N ARG A 431 -13.30 10.89 23.57
CA ARG A 431 -12.44 11.54 24.58
C ARG A 431 -10.97 11.30 24.23
N VAL A 432 -10.18 12.35 24.41
CA VAL A 432 -8.75 12.36 24.11
C VAL A 432 -7.97 12.45 25.42
N GLU A 433 -6.99 11.57 25.61
CA GLU A 433 -6.09 11.60 26.76
C GLU A 433 -4.62 11.46 26.31
N VAL A 434 -3.72 11.98 27.13
CA VAL A 434 -2.27 11.81 26.96
C VAL A 434 -1.76 11.05 28.18
N GLN A 435 -1.25 9.85 27.97
CA GLN A 435 -0.81 8.96 29.03
C GLN A 435 0.72 8.90 29.09
N SER A 436 1.24 8.74 30.30
CA SER A 436 2.66 8.44 30.47
C SER A 436 2.92 6.96 30.15
N PRO A 437 4.12 6.60 29.66
CA PRO A 437 4.49 5.24 29.28
C PRO A 437 4.17 4.16 30.32
#